data_AF-C0HIA9-F1
#
_entry.id   AF-C0HIA9-F1
#
_cell.length_a   1.000
_cell.length_b   1.000
_cell.length_c   1.000
_cell.angle_alpha   90.00
_cell.angle_beta   90.00
_cell.angle_gamma   90.00
#
_symmetry.space_group_name_H-M   'P 1'
#
loop_
_entity.id
_entity.type
_entity.pdbx_description
1 polymer ?
#
loop_
_entity_poly.entity_id
_entity_poly.type
_entity_poly.pdbx_seq_one_letter_code
_entity_poly.pdbx_strand_id
1 'polypeptide(L)'
;MEFLIRVVGLEVPYIARRPALINYSIDRRLLPRNCLINFLRAKGLFNDEASFLSVAAIGDEKFRRRYVHPYEEDFPGLAAAFASSCAGEHQWERLYKMTGENKES
;
A
#
# COMPACT_ATOMS: atom_id res chain seq x y z
N MET A 1 10.30 -9.45 -8.35
CA MET A 1 9.61 -9.31 -9.65
C MET A 1 8.23 -9.97 -9.64
N GLU A 2 8.12 -11.21 -9.16
CA GLU A 2 6.84 -11.95 -9.09
C GLU A 2 5.71 -11.17 -8.41
N PHE A 3 5.96 -10.50 -7.27
CA PHE A 3 4.98 -9.63 -6.61
C PHE A 3 4.38 -8.58 -7.55
N LEU A 4 5.22 -7.90 -8.34
CA LEU A 4 4.76 -6.85 -9.26
C LEU A 4 3.88 -7.42 -10.38
N ILE A 5 4.14 -8.65 -10.81
CA ILE A 5 3.39 -9.29 -11.90
C ILE A 5 2.09 -9.92 -11.35
N ARG A 6 2.19 -10.74 -10.30
CA ARG A 6 1.08 -11.57 -9.81
C ARG A 6 0.16 -10.84 -8.85
N VAL A 7 0.69 -9.95 -8.01
CA VAL A 7 -0.10 -9.25 -6.98
C VAL A 7 -0.52 -7.87 -7.44
N VAL A 8 0.40 -7.12 -8.04
CA VAL A 8 0.10 -5.77 -8.55
C VAL A 8 -0.48 -5.80 -9.96
N GLY A 9 -0.22 -6.86 -10.74
CA GLY A 9 -0.77 -7.00 -12.10
C GLY A 9 0.01 -6.23 -13.18
N LEU A 10 1.29 -5.91 -12.96
CA LEU A 10 2.10 -5.19 -13.94
C LEU A 10 2.67 -6.13 -15.01
N GLU A 11 2.61 -5.69 -16.27
CA GLU A 11 3.21 -6.43 -17.38
C GLU A 11 4.74 -6.38 -17.35
N VAL A 12 5.38 -7.46 -17.80
CA VAL A 12 6.86 -7.56 -17.85
C VAL A 12 7.50 -6.41 -18.65
N PRO A 13 7.02 -6.03 -19.86
CA PRO A 13 7.59 -4.90 -20.60
C PRO A 13 7.46 -3.57 -19.84
N TYR A 14 6.39 -3.41 -19.05
CA TYR A 14 6.18 -2.21 -18.25
C TYR A 14 7.20 -2.11 -17.10
N ILE A 15 7.49 -3.23 -16.44
CA ILE A 15 8.49 -3.34 -15.37
C ILE A 15 9.91 -3.17 -15.94
N ALA A 16 10.21 -3.79 -17.08
CA ALA A 16 11.54 -3.76 -17.70
C ALA A 16 11.98 -2.32 -18.06
N ARG A 17 11.03 -1.46 -18.46
CA ARG A 17 11.28 -0.03 -18.71
C ARG A 17 11.54 0.78 -17.43
N ARG A 18 11.36 0.19 -16.25
CA ARG A 18 11.37 0.86 -14.93
C ARG A 18 12.10 0.03 -13.87
N PRO A 19 13.40 -0.23 -14.04
CA PRO A 19 14.17 -1.10 -13.15
C PRO A 19 14.20 -0.60 -11.69
N ALA A 20 13.98 0.69 -11.46
CA ALA A 20 13.87 1.25 -10.11
C ALA A 20 12.82 0.54 -9.23
N LEU A 21 11.74 0.01 -9.82
CA LEU A 21 10.73 -0.77 -9.08
C LEU A 21 11.31 -2.05 -8.48
N ILE A 22 12.29 -2.65 -9.15
CA ILE A 22 12.93 -3.91 -8.72
C ILE A 22 13.90 -3.66 -7.56
N ASN A 23 14.43 -2.44 -7.45
CA ASN A 23 15.36 -2.05 -6.39
C ASN A 23 14.67 -1.75 -5.05
N TYR A 24 13.34 -1.60 -5.02
CA TYR A 24 12.60 -1.39 -3.78
C TYR A 24 12.37 -2.70 -3.04
N SER A 25 12.52 -2.67 -1.71
CA SER A 25 12.16 -3.80 -0.85
C SER A 25 10.68 -4.13 -1.02
N ILE A 26 10.40 -5.41 -1.31
CA ILE A 26 9.02 -5.91 -1.39
C ILE A 26 8.36 -5.73 -0.02
N ASP A 27 8.94 -6.32 1.02
CA ASP A 27 8.30 -6.42 2.34
C ASP A 27 8.21 -5.08 3.05
N ARG A 28 9.19 -4.18 2.85
CA ARG A 28 9.27 -2.91 3.60
C ARG A 28 8.69 -1.72 2.85
N ARG A 29 8.46 -1.84 1.54
CA ARG A 29 8.02 -0.70 0.71
C ARG A 29 6.91 -1.05 -0.24
N LEU A 30 7.10 -2.01 -1.14
CA LEU A 30 6.12 -2.28 -2.19
C LEU A 30 4.83 -2.87 -1.61
N LEU A 31 4.95 -3.90 -0.77
CA LEU A 31 3.81 -4.56 -0.14
C LEU A 31 3.06 -3.65 0.83
N PRO A 32 3.70 -2.96 1.80
CA PRO A 32 2.99 -2.05 2.71
C PRO A 32 2.22 -0.95 1.97
N ARG A 33 2.83 -0.37 0.93
CA ARG A 33 2.18 0.67 0.13
C ARG A 33 1.03 0.11 -0.72
N ASN A 34 1.21 -1.07 -1.33
CA ASN A 34 0.14 -1.74 -2.07
C ASN A 34 -1.08 -2.01 -1.17
N CYS A 35 -0.84 -2.56 0.03
CA CYS A 35 -1.90 -2.85 0.98
C CYS A 35 -2.63 -1.58 1.43
N LEU A 36 -1.91 -0.51 1.76
CA LEU A 36 -2.54 0.75 2.15
C LEU A 36 -3.38 1.34 1.01
N ILE A 37 -2.85 1.38 -0.22
CA ILE A 37 -3.61 1.91 -1.36
C ILE A 37 -4.85 1.07 -1.65
N ASN A 38 -4.75 -0.26 -1.56
CA ASN A 38 -5.91 -1.14 -1.73
C ASN A 38 -6.95 -0.94 -0.62
N PHE A 39 -6.51 -0.75 0.62
CA PHE A 39 -7.39 -0.40 1.74
C PHE A 39 -8.13 0.92 1.48
N LEU A 40 -7.41 1.98 1.10
CA LEU A 40 -8.01 3.28 0.79
C LEU A 40 -8.95 3.20 -0.41
N ARG A 41 -8.60 2.44 -1.45
CA ARG A 41 -9.48 2.19 -2.62
C ARG A 41 -10.76 1.48 -2.19
N ALA A 42 -10.68 0.44 -1.37
CA ALA A 42 -11.85 -0.27 -0.85
C ALA A 42 -12.77 0.63 -0.01
N LYS A 43 -12.23 1.70 0.57
CA LYS A 43 -12.97 2.73 1.31
C LYS A 43 -13.44 3.90 0.45
N GLY A 44 -13.15 3.91 -0.85
CA GLY A 44 -13.47 5.04 -1.74
C GLY A 44 -12.64 6.30 -1.47
N LEU A 45 -11.54 6.18 -0.74
CA LEU A 45 -10.68 7.28 -0.31
C LEU A 45 -9.47 7.51 -1.24
N PHE A 46 -9.34 6.72 -2.31
CA PHE A 46 -8.25 6.82 -3.26
C PHE A 46 -8.78 6.87 -4.69
N ASN A 47 -8.42 7.93 -5.43
CA ASN A 47 -8.77 8.08 -6.83
C ASN A 47 -7.78 7.32 -7.72
N ASP A 48 -8.29 6.55 -8.70
CA ASP A 48 -7.56 5.56 -9.49
C ASP A 48 -6.58 6.14 -10.53
N GLU A 49 -6.39 7.47 -10.56
CA GLU A 49 -5.47 8.13 -11.49
C GLU A 49 -3.98 7.86 -11.17
N ALA A 50 -3.67 7.53 -9.91
CA ALA A 50 -2.29 7.30 -9.50
C ALA A 50 -1.85 5.85 -9.79
N SER A 51 -0.99 5.68 -10.79
CA SER A 51 -0.36 4.39 -11.07
C SER A 51 0.40 3.85 -9.85
N PHE A 52 0.45 2.53 -9.69
CA PHE A 52 1.22 1.88 -8.62
C PHE A 52 2.70 2.32 -8.62
N LEU A 53 3.28 2.58 -9.79
CA LEU A 53 4.63 3.11 -9.92
C LEU A 53 4.77 4.44 -9.18
N SER A 54 3.86 5.37 -9.44
CA SER A 54 3.86 6.70 -8.81
C SER A 54 3.82 6.56 -7.29
N VAL A 55 2.96 5.68 -6.80
CA VAL A 55 2.82 5.34 -5.38
C VAL A 55 4.11 4.75 -4.80
N ALA A 56 4.74 3.81 -5.50
CA ALA A 56 5.96 3.13 -5.05
C ALA A 56 7.19 4.08 -5.03
N ALA A 57 7.27 5.00 -5.99
CA ALA A 57 8.39 5.90 -6.17
C ALA A 57 8.39 7.11 -5.21
N ILE A 58 7.23 7.51 -4.68
CA ILE A 58 7.13 8.65 -3.74
C ILE A 58 8.05 8.44 -2.52
N GLY A 59 8.76 9.49 -2.08
CA GLY A 59 9.57 9.43 -0.85
C GLY A 59 8.73 9.16 0.40
N ASP A 60 9.28 8.48 1.39
CA ASP A 60 8.51 7.97 2.54
C ASP A 60 7.73 9.05 3.29
N GLU A 61 8.34 10.22 3.52
CA GLU A 61 7.66 11.33 4.18
C GLU A 61 6.48 11.85 3.36
N LYS A 62 6.70 12.08 2.07
CA LYS A 62 5.65 12.54 1.14
C LYS A 62 4.53 11.51 1.01
N PHE A 63 4.86 10.22 1.06
CA PHE A 63 3.89 9.14 1.04
C PHE A 63 2.98 9.21 2.29
N ARG A 64 3.57 9.30 3.48
CA ARG A 64 2.82 9.37 4.75
C ARG A 64 1.93 10.61 4.80
N ARG A 65 2.45 11.78 4.44
CA ARG A 65 1.66 13.02 4.37
C ARG A 65 0.46 12.94 3.44
N ARG A 66 0.54 12.15 2.37
CA ARG A 66 -0.53 12.06 1.37
C ARG A 66 -1.53 10.94 1.63
N TYR A 67 -1.07 9.81 2.19
CA TYR A 67 -1.89 8.58 2.25
C TYR A 67 -2.03 7.99 3.65
N VAL A 68 -1.34 8.53 4.65
CA VAL A 68 -1.44 8.03 6.05
C VAL A 68 -2.05 9.12 6.93
N HIS A 69 -1.36 10.26 7.09
CA HIS A 69 -1.78 11.33 8.00
C HIS A 69 -3.21 11.84 7.77
N PRO A 70 -3.69 12.02 6.53
CA PRO A 70 -5.05 12.53 6.31
C PRO A 70 -6.16 11.60 6.83
N TYR A 71 -5.86 10.34 7.10
CA TYR A 71 -6.84 9.32 7.48
C TYR A 71 -6.61 8.77 8.88
N GLU A 72 -5.70 9.37 9.68
CA GLU A 72 -5.44 8.93 11.05
C GLU A 72 -6.61 9.21 12.00
N GLU A 73 -7.39 10.27 11.74
CA GLU A 73 -8.59 10.60 12.51
C GLU A 73 -9.72 9.60 12.24
N ASP A 74 -9.94 9.26 10.97
CA ASP A 74 -10.97 8.30 10.55
C ASP A 74 -10.61 6.85 10.90
N PHE A 75 -9.31 6.52 10.91
CA PHE A 75 -8.80 5.18 11.19
C PHE A 75 -7.70 5.23 12.27
N PRO A 76 -8.09 5.34 13.56
CA PRO A 76 -7.14 5.31 14.66
C PRO A 76 -6.24 4.07 14.59
N GLY A 77 -4.92 4.28 14.63
CA GLY A 77 -3.92 3.22 14.55
C GLY A 77 -3.42 2.90 13.13
N LEU A 78 -3.95 3.55 12.09
CA LEU A 78 -3.48 3.40 10.70
C LEU A 78 -1.98 3.66 10.57
N ALA A 79 -1.49 4.76 11.16
CA ALA A 79 -0.09 5.14 11.12
C ALA A 79 0.84 4.09 11.75
N ALA A 80 0.44 3.59 12.93
CA ALA A 80 1.18 2.56 13.64
C ALA A 80 1.20 1.25 12.84
N ALA A 81 0.04 0.82 12.32
CA ALA A 81 -0.07 -0.39 11.50
C ALA A 81 0.78 -0.29 10.22
N PHE A 82 0.76 0.86 9.55
CA PHE A 82 1.60 1.12 8.37
C PHE A 82 3.09 1.13 8.72
N ALA A 83 3.48 1.77 9.83
CA ALA A 83 4.87 1.80 10.29
C ALA A 83 5.40 0.40 10.62
N SER A 84 4.65 -0.41 11.36
CA SER A 84 4.99 -1.83 11.62
C SER A 84 5.11 -2.62 10.32
N SER A 85 4.22 -2.39 9.35
CA SER A 85 4.30 -3.03 8.03
C SER A 85 5.57 -2.65 7.28
N CYS A 86 5.99 -1.38 7.34
CA CYS A 86 7.26 -0.94 6.75
C CYS A 86 8.49 -1.52 7.46
N ALA A 87 8.36 -1.94 8.73
CA ALA A 87 9.41 -2.65 9.45
C ALA A 87 9.51 -4.15 9.06
N GLY A 88 8.56 -4.66 8.25
CA GLY A 88 8.48 -6.05 7.83
C GLY A 88 7.57 -6.93 8.71
N GLU A 89 6.81 -6.31 9.61
CA GLU A 89 5.79 -7.02 10.38
C GLU A 89 4.51 -7.13 9.55
N HIS A 90 4.04 -8.35 9.28
CA HIS A 90 2.93 -8.63 8.37
C HIS A 90 1.55 -8.31 8.99
N GLN A 91 1.36 -7.10 9.51
CA GLN A 91 0.18 -6.67 10.25
C GLN A 91 -0.97 -6.18 9.34
N TRP A 92 -0.88 -6.36 8.02
CA TRP A 92 -1.87 -5.86 7.06
C TRP A 92 -3.26 -6.46 7.26
N GLU A 93 -3.38 -7.63 7.87
CA GLU A 93 -4.65 -8.23 8.29
C GLU A 93 -5.42 -7.33 9.27
N ARG A 94 -4.73 -6.51 10.06
CA ARG A 94 -5.36 -5.54 10.98
C ARG A 94 -6.04 -4.40 10.22
N LEU A 95 -5.50 -4.00 9.07
CA LEU A 95 -6.13 -2.97 8.22
C LEU A 95 -7.43 -3.48 7.60
N TYR A 96 -7.48 -4.76 7.17
CA TYR A 96 -8.73 -5.37 6.70
C TYR A 96 -9.73 -5.64 7.84
N LYS A 97 -9.28 -5.85 9.09
CA LYS A 97 -10.22 -5.87 10.23
C LYS A 97 -10.84 -4.50 10.50
N MET A 98 -10.13 -3.41 10.22
CA MET A 98 -10.67 -2.04 10.26
C MET A 98 -11.67 -1.76 9.13
N THR A 99 -11.79 -2.62 8.11
CA THR A 99 -12.75 -2.39 7.01
C THR A 99 -14.19 -2.72 7.39
N GLY A 100 -14.44 -3.34 8.54
CA GLY A 100 -15.80 -3.65 8.99
C GLY A 100 -16.47 -4.69 8.10
N GLU A 101 -15.93 -5.91 8.05
CA GLU A 101 -16.78 -7.08 7.84
C GLU A 101 -17.13 -7.64 9.21
N ASN A 102 -18.26 -7.21 9.78
CA ASN A 102 -19.05 -8.11 10.62
C ASN A 102 -19.59 -9.19 9.68
N LYS A 103 -18.85 -10.27 9.48
CA LYS A 103 -19.47 -11.54 9.09
C LYS A 103 -20.13 -12.11 10.34
N GLU A 104 -21.33 -11.63 10.63
CA GLU A 104 -22.28 -12.30 11.49
C GLU A 104 -23.50 -12.64 10.62
N SER A 105 -23.52 -13.89 10.14
CA SER A 105 -24.69 -14.72 9.80
C SER A 105 -24.20 -16.11 9.40
#